data_AF-A0A6V7IA85-F1
#
_entry.id   AF-A0A6V7IA85-F1
#
_cell.length_a   1.000
_cell.length_b   1.000
_cell.length_c   1.000
_cell.angle_alpha   90.00
_cell.angle_beta   90.00
_cell.angle_gamma   90.00
#
_symmetry.space_group_name_H-M   'P 1'
#
loop_
_entity.id
_entity.type
_entity.pdbx_description
1 polymer ?
#
loop_
_entity_poly.entity_id
_entity_poly.type
_entity_poly.pdbx_seq_one_letter_code
_entity_poly.pdbx_strand_id
1 'polypeptide(L)'
;MTDLTKAKLKNNETYEWKWEGPFSWVDTENWSGSNKAVPHLERIPCSTDMVILPNMKRSLSIKLPNVDVNVKEIKIGTNSSPLQSWDWQEVMRGREFSNNPTSV
;
A
#
# COMPACT_ATOMS: atom_id res chain seq x y z
N MET A 1 4.41 -42.57 -9.96
CA MET A 1 4.51 -41.65 -11.11
C MET A 1 3.59 -40.48 -10.83
N THR A 2 4.11 -39.28 -10.97
CA THR A 2 3.64 -37.94 -10.53
C THR A 2 2.15 -37.64 -10.69
N ASP A 3 1.58 -36.93 -9.72
CA ASP A 3 0.70 -35.80 -10.05
C ASP A 3 0.95 -34.61 -9.12
N LEU A 4 1.42 -33.53 -9.74
CA LEU A 4 1.86 -32.27 -9.15
C LEU A 4 0.75 -31.24 -9.35
N THR A 5 -0.22 -31.17 -8.44
CA THR A 5 -1.14 -30.03 -8.40
C THR A 5 -1.42 -29.59 -6.96
N LYS A 6 -0.35 -29.22 -6.24
CA LYS A 6 -0.49 -28.20 -5.19
C LYS A 6 -0.58 -26.87 -5.90
N ALA A 7 -1.80 -26.48 -6.29
CA ALA A 7 -2.08 -25.09 -6.59
C ALA A 7 -1.71 -24.28 -5.34
N LYS A 8 -0.61 -23.53 -5.41
CA LYS A 8 -0.22 -22.57 -4.39
C LYS A 8 -1.35 -21.54 -4.35
N LEU A 9 -2.26 -21.66 -3.40
CA LEU A 9 -3.24 -20.61 -3.10
C LEU A 9 -2.42 -19.36 -2.83
N LYS A 10 -2.43 -18.43 -3.80
CA LYS A 10 -1.76 -17.15 -3.70
C LYS A 10 -2.62 -16.34 -2.74
N ASN A 11 -2.25 -16.37 -1.46
CA ASN A 11 -2.96 -15.64 -0.42
C ASN A 11 -2.85 -14.15 -0.78
N ASN A 12 -3.98 -13.48 -0.99
CA ASN A 12 -3.97 -12.02 -1.16
C ASN A 12 -3.61 -11.42 0.20
N GLU A 13 -2.41 -10.85 0.32
CA GLU A 13 -1.96 -10.23 1.56
C GLU A 13 -2.53 -8.81 1.69
N THR A 14 -2.81 -8.40 2.93
CA THR A 14 -3.35 -7.08 3.26
C THR A 14 -2.27 -6.28 3.97
N TYR A 15 -1.95 -5.11 3.43
CA TYR A 15 -0.95 -4.19 3.97
C TYR A 15 -1.64 -2.94 4.50
N GLU A 16 -1.52 -2.69 5.79
CA GLU A 16 -2.07 -1.50 6.46
C GLU A 16 -0.96 -0.48 6.74
N TRP A 17 -1.26 0.80 6.56
CA TRP A 17 -0.31 1.88 6.81
C TRP A 17 -0.10 2.15 8.31
N LYS A 18 1.15 2.16 8.76
CA LYS A 18 1.61 2.57 10.08
C LYS A 18 2.06 4.03 10.04
N TRP A 19 1.72 4.80 11.05
CA TRP A 19 2.10 6.21 11.17
C TRP A 19 3.49 6.38 11.84
N GLU A 20 4.47 5.55 11.48
CA GLU A 20 5.75 5.44 12.20
C GLU A 20 6.94 5.70 11.26
N GLY A 21 7.67 6.81 11.46
CA GLY A 21 8.86 7.16 10.68
C GLY A 21 8.61 8.20 9.58
N PRO A 22 9.53 8.38 8.62
CA PRO A 22 9.27 9.23 7.46
C PRO A 22 8.11 8.63 6.67
N PHE A 23 7.09 9.42 6.34
CA PHE A 23 5.87 8.94 5.68
C PHE A 23 6.09 8.60 4.19
N SER A 24 7.03 7.70 3.88
CA SER A 24 7.38 7.29 2.52
C SER A 24 6.81 5.91 2.21
N TRP A 25 6.18 5.78 1.04
CA TRP A 25 5.59 4.52 0.59
C TRP A 25 6.59 3.37 0.53
N VAL A 26 7.84 3.67 0.20
CA VAL A 26 8.92 2.67 0.07
C VAL A 26 9.59 2.31 1.40
N ASP A 27 9.23 2.99 2.49
CA ASP A 27 9.71 2.62 3.82
C ASP A 27 8.90 1.42 4.33
N THR A 28 9.58 0.31 4.56
CA THR A 28 8.96 -0.95 4.98
C THR A 28 8.34 -0.86 6.36
N GLU A 29 8.83 0.02 7.24
CA GLU A 29 8.30 0.17 8.60
C GLU A 29 6.92 0.84 8.62
N ASN A 30 6.54 1.53 7.54
CA ASN A 30 5.19 2.11 7.37
C ASN A 30 4.12 1.07 7.02
N TRP A 31 4.44 -0.23 6.93
CA TRP A 31 3.48 -1.25 6.50
C TRP A 31 3.27 -2.36 7.54
N SER A 32 2.02 -2.81 7.75
CA SER A 32 1.70 -3.87 8.73
C SER A 32 2.17 -5.27 8.33
N GLY A 33 2.34 -5.52 7.02
CA GLY A 33 2.92 -6.76 6.50
C GLY A 33 4.44 -6.89 6.70
N SER A 34 5.09 -5.88 7.28
CA SER A 34 6.52 -5.91 7.59
C SER A 34 6.84 -6.92 8.71
N ASN A 35 7.10 -8.17 8.34
CA ASN A 35 7.68 -9.16 9.27
C ASN A 35 9.16 -9.34 8.97
N LYS A 36 10.00 -9.52 10.02
CA LYS A 36 11.43 -9.86 9.88
C LYS A 36 11.68 -11.06 8.97
N ALA A 37 10.73 -11.98 8.88
CA ALA A 37 10.79 -13.17 8.03
C ALA A 37 10.49 -12.90 6.54
N VAL A 38 9.91 -11.75 6.19
CA VAL A 38 9.64 -11.35 4.81
C VAL A 38 10.91 -10.69 4.24
N PRO A 39 11.42 -11.12 3.07
CA PRO A 39 12.54 -10.46 2.40
C PRO A 39 12.31 -8.96 2.28
N HIS A 40 13.33 -8.12 2.45
CA HIS A 40 13.16 -6.65 2.44
C HIS A 40 12.41 -6.10 1.22
N LEU A 41 12.54 -6.73 0.05
CA LEU A 41 11.88 -6.34 -1.19
C LEU A 41 10.37 -6.71 -1.25
N GLU A 42 9.91 -7.59 -0.35
CA GLU A 42 8.50 -8.04 -0.25
C GLU A 42 7.75 -7.35 0.90
N ARG A 43 8.38 -6.40 1.60
CA ARG A 43 7.77 -5.68 2.73
C ARG A 43 7.00 -4.41 2.33
N ILE A 44 6.98 -4.10 1.03
CA ILE A 44 6.17 -3.04 0.44
C ILE A 44 5.05 -3.69 -0.39
N PRO A 45 3.85 -3.09 -0.49
CA PRO A 45 2.76 -3.65 -1.27
C PRO A 45 3.12 -3.84 -2.75
N CYS A 46 2.71 -4.97 -3.32
CA CYS A 46 2.90 -5.31 -4.73
C CYS A 46 1.59 -5.28 -5.54
N SER A 47 1.68 -5.53 -6.85
CA SER A 47 0.57 -5.43 -7.79
C SER A 47 -0.61 -6.35 -7.51
N THR A 48 -0.44 -7.39 -6.70
CA THR A 48 -1.53 -8.30 -6.32
C THR A 48 -2.14 -8.03 -4.95
N ASP A 49 -1.59 -7.07 -4.21
CA ASP A 49 -1.95 -6.85 -2.81
C ASP A 49 -3.08 -5.84 -2.66
N MET A 50 -3.76 -5.91 -1.51
CA MET A 50 -4.72 -4.90 -1.08
C MET A 50 -4.07 -3.99 -0.04
N VAL A 51 -4.18 -2.69 -0.26
CA VAL A 51 -3.66 -1.66 0.64
C VAL A 51 -4.79 -1.01 1.43
N ILE A 52 -4.60 -0.84 2.74
CA ILE A 52 -5.49 -0.05 3.60
C ILE A 52 -4.73 1.19 4.05
N LEU A 53 -5.12 2.33 3.48
CA LEU A 53 -4.67 3.65 3.88
C LEU A 53 -5.47 4.12 5.10
N PRO A 54 -4.92 4.98 5.94
CA PRO A 54 -5.65 5.47 7.10
C PRO A 54 -6.76 6.44 6.67
N ASN A 55 -7.73 6.66 7.53
CA ASN A 55 -8.84 7.55 7.23
C ASN A 55 -8.32 9.00 7.01
N MET A 56 -8.79 9.64 5.93
CA MET A 56 -8.50 11.03 5.53
C MET A 56 -8.89 12.11 6.58
N LYS A 57 -9.51 11.72 7.70
CA LYS A 57 -9.80 12.62 8.85
C LYS A 57 -8.55 13.17 9.54
N ARG A 58 -7.38 12.56 9.35
CA ARG A 58 -6.08 13.09 9.78
C ARG A 58 -5.29 13.52 8.55
N SER A 59 -4.45 14.55 8.69
CA SER A 59 -3.54 15.00 7.63
C SER A 59 -2.65 13.82 7.22
N LEU A 60 -2.92 13.26 6.05
CA LEU A 60 -2.10 12.22 5.44
C LEU A 60 -1.07 12.91 4.55
N SER A 61 0.19 12.53 4.66
CA SER A 61 1.24 13.00 3.75
C SER A 61 2.11 11.79 3.42
N ILE A 62 1.73 11.03 2.40
CA ILE A 62 2.49 9.86 1.95
C ILE A 62 3.31 10.26 0.74
N LYS A 63 4.64 10.26 0.89
CA LYS A 63 5.58 10.45 -0.19
C LYS A 63 5.64 9.20 -1.06
N LEU A 64 5.18 9.33 -2.29
CA LEU A 64 5.24 8.29 -3.31
C LEU A 64 6.65 8.19 -3.92
N PRO A 65 7.04 7.02 -4.44
CA PRO A 65 8.24 6.91 -5.25
C PRO A 65 8.06 7.64 -6.60
N ASN A 66 9.17 7.91 -7.29
CA ASN A 66 9.16 8.46 -8.66
C ASN A 66 8.82 7.41 -9.73
N VAL A 67 8.24 6.28 -9.33
CA VAL A 67 7.79 5.20 -10.20
C VAL A 67 6.32 4.90 -9.91
N ASP A 68 5.63 4.32 -10.88
CA ASP A 68 4.22 3.99 -10.72
C ASP A 68 4.01 2.96 -9.61
N VAL A 69 3.16 3.33 -8.64
CA VAL A 69 2.68 2.41 -7.61
C VAL A 69 1.49 1.65 -8.18
N ASN A 70 1.67 0.34 -8.36
CA ASN A 70 0.61 -0.55 -8.82
C ASN A 70 0.27 -1.56 -7.74
N VAL A 71 -0.98 -1.54 -7.29
CA VAL A 71 -1.58 -2.46 -6.33
C VAL A 71 -2.96 -2.84 -6.82
N LYS A 72 -3.46 -4.00 -6.39
CA LYS A 72 -4.73 -4.54 -6.89
C LYS A 72 -5.92 -3.69 -6.44
N GLU A 73 -5.95 -3.36 -5.15
CA GLU A 73 -7.09 -2.73 -4.48
C GLU A 73 -6.61 -1.80 -3.37
N ILE A 74 -7.32 -0.69 -3.14
CA ILE A 74 -7.00 0.28 -2.10
C ILE A 74 -8.25 0.62 -1.31
N LYS A 75 -8.13 0.72 0.02
CA LYS A 75 -9.19 1.15 0.93
C LYS A 75 -8.76 2.37 1.73
N ILE A 76 -9.71 3.24 2.07
CA ILE A 76 -9.48 4.37 2.98
C ILE A 76 -10.15 4.05 4.32
N GLY A 77 -9.35 3.57 5.27
CA GLY A 77 -9.79 3.04 6.53
C GLY A 77 -10.34 1.61 6.42
N THR A 78 -10.27 0.88 7.53
CA THR A 78 -10.54 -0.56 7.58
C THR A 78 -11.98 -0.94 7.25
N ASN A 79 -12.95 -0.07 7.56
CA ASN A 79 -14.38 -0.32 7.37
C ASN A 79 -14.94 0.24 6.05
N SER A 80 -14.08 0.59 5.10
CA SER A 80 -14.48 1.12 3.79
C SER A 80 -14.47 0.05 2.70
N SER A 81 -15.26 0.27 1.65
CA SER A 81 -15.15 -0.48 0.40
C SER A 81 -13.87 -0.09 -0.36
N PRO A 82 -13.30 -1.00 -1.17
CA PRO A 82 -12.21 -0.63 -2.07
C PRO A 82 -12.61 0.54 -2.97
N LEU A 83 -11.66 1.44 -3.20
CA LEU A 83 -11.77 2.51 -4.19
C LEU A 83 -11.85 1.90 -5.58
N GLN A 84 -12.58 2.58 -6.47
CA GLN A 84 -12.49 2.26 -7.88
C GLN A 84 -11.16 2.79 -8.44
N SER A 85 -10.69 2.20 -9.54
CA SER A 85 -9.38 2.55 -10.09
C SER A 85 -9.25 4.04 -10.44
N TRP A 86 -10.34 4.69 -10.87
CA TRP A 86 -10.31 6.13 -11.16
C TRP A 86 -10.27 6.98 -9.89
N ASP A 87 -10.98 6.59 -8.83
CA ASP A 87 -10.98 7.30 -7.54
C ASP A 87 -9.56 7.31 -6.96
N TRP A 88 -8.84 6.19 -7.12
CA TRP A 88 -7.44 6.11 -6.71
C TRP A 88 -6.53 7.11 -7.45
N GLN A 89 -6.69 7.22 -8.77
CA GLN A 89 -5.91 8.17 -9.57
C GLN A 89 -6.16 9.62 -9.16
N GLU A 90 -7.38 9.95 -8.73
CA GLU A 90 -7.70 11.27 -8.18
C GLU A 90 -7.08 11.48 -6.80
N VAL A 91 -7.17 10.49 -5.91
CA VAL A 91 -6.55 10.53 -4.57
C VAL A 91 -5.04 10.75 -4.68
N MET A 92 -4.36 10.05 -5.59
CA MET A 92 -2.91 10.17 -5.82
C MET A 92 -2.46 11.54 -6.34
N ARG A 93 -3.37 12.31 -6.94
CA ARG A 93 -3.12 13.69 -7.35
C ARG A 93 -3.39 14.69 -6.23
N GLY A 94 -3.98 14.23 -5.13
CA GLY A 94 -4.25 15.01 -3.93
C GLY A 94 -2.96 15.49 -3.25
N ARG A 95 -3.10 16.54 -2.44
CA ARG A 95 -1.99 17.13 -1.68
C ARG A 95 -1.32 16.12 -0.74
N GLU A 96 -2.09 15.13 -0.29
CA GLU A 96 -1.68 14.06 0.61
C GLU A 96 -0.63 13.14 -0.02
N PHE A 97 -0.54 13.11 -1.35
CA PHE A 97 0.36 12.25 -2.12
C PHE A 97 1.27 13.02 -3.08
N SER A 98 1.06 14.33 -3.21
CA SER A 98 1.89 15.17 -4.04
C SER A 98 3.31 15.24 -3.46
N ASN A 99 4.31 14.81 -4.22
CA ASN A 99 5.74 14.89 -3.89
C ASN A 99 6.27 16.35 -3.92
N ASN A 100 5.45 17.34 -3.55
CA ASN A 100 5.85 18.73 -3.60
C ASN A 100 6.77 19.06 -2.41
N PRO A 101 7.92 19.73 -2.63
CA PRO A 101 8.84 20.15 -1.56
C PRO A 101 8.22 21.09 -0.51
N THR A 102 6.98 21.54 -0.72
CA THR A 102 6.27 22.52 0.10
C THR A 102 5.08 21.93 0.86
N SER A 103 5.05 20.63 1.12
CA SER A 103 4.11 20.11 2.12
C SER A 103 4.60 20.52 3.51
N VAL A 104 3.90 21.52 4.07
CA VAL A 104 4.15 22.17 5.37
C VAL A 104 4.20 21.16 6.51
#